data_AF-A0A1B1BJE4-F1
#
_entry.id   AF-A0A1B1BJE4-F1
#
_cell.length_a   1.000
_cell.length_b   1.000
_cell.length_c   1.000
_cell.angle_alpha   90.00
_cell.angle_beta   90.00
_cell.angle_gamma   90.00
#
_symmetry.space_group_name_H-M   'P 1'
#
loop_
_entity.id
_entity.type
_entity.pdbx_description
1 polymer ?
#
loop_
_entity_poly.entity_id
_entity_poly.type
_entity_poly.pdbx_seq_one_letter_code
_entity_poly.pdbx_strand_id
1 'polypeptide(L)' 'MLSNLTGWHFLIILVVILLLFGAPKLPGLARSLGQSMKIFKNEIKSDTVDEPADPAAAPARPESVDGTTRPVGPGDQTKP' A
#
# COMPACT_ATOMS: atom_id res chain seq x y z
N MET A 1 -8.37 -40.54 -1.96
CA MET A 1 -8.56 -40.02 -0.59
C MET A 1 -7.59 -38.86 -0.29
N LEU A 2 -7.44 -37.89 -1.20
CA LEU A 2 -6.47 -36.77 -1.06
C LEU A 2 -7.07 -35.40 -1.46
N SER A 3 -8.31 -35.36 -1.95
CA SER A 3 -8.92 -34.16 -2.55
C SER A 3 -9.64 -33.25 -1.55
N ASN A 4 -9.62 -33.56 -0.25
CA ASN A 4 -10.29 -32.77 0.79
C ASN A 4 -9.37 -31.76 1.50
N LEU A 5 -8.09 -31.64 1.10
CA LEU A 5 -7.12 -31.09 2.04
C LEU A 5 -6.99 -29.57 2.07
N THR A 6 -7.25 -28.82 1.01
CA THR A 6 -6.45 -27.57 0.95
C THR A 6 -7.11 -26.34 0.36
N GLY A 7 -8.39 -26.35 -0.02
CA GLY A 7 -9.08 -25.10 -0.37
C GLY A 7 -9.68 -24.40 0.86
N TRP A 8 -10.48 -25.15 1.63
CA TRP A 8 -11.30 -24.58 2.69
C TRP A 8 -10.51 -24.15 3.93
N HIS A 9 -9.37 -24.81 4.19
CA HIS A 9 -8.50 -24.48 5.33
C HIS A 9 -7.91 -23.07 5.21
N PHE A 10 -7.49 -22.63 4.01
CA PHE A 10 -6.99 -21.26 3.83
C PHE A 10 -8.06 -20.21 4.13
N LEU A 11 -9.32 -20.48 3.77
CA LEU A 11 -10.43 -19.57 4.08
C LEU A 11 -10.65 -19.46 5.59
N ILE A 12 -10.58 -20.58 6.32
CA ILE A 12 -10.68 -20.59 7.79
C ILE A 12 -9.53 -19.79 8.41
N ILE A 13 -8.30 -20.02 7.96
CA ILE A 13 -7.11 -19.30 8.46
C ILE A 13 -7.24 -17.80 8.19
N LEU A 14 -7.69 -17.42 7.00
CA LEU A 14 -7.93 -16.03 6.64
C LEU A 14 -8.98 -15.39 7.57
N VAL A 15 -10.08 -16.10 7.86
CA VAL A 15 -11.10 -15.63 8.82
C VAL A 15 -10.51 -15.45 10.22
N VAL A 16 -9.70 -16.40 10.72
CA VAL A 16 -9.05 -16.28 12.03
C VAL A 16 -8.12 -15.07 12.09
N ILE A 17 -7.32 -14.84 11.05
CA ILE A 17 -6.44 -13.67 10.97
C ILE A 17 -7.26 -12.37 10.91
N LEU A 18 -8.37 -12.33 10.17
CA LEU A 18 -9.28 -11.18 10.16
C LEU A 18 -9.89 -10.91 11.53
N LEU A 19 -10.23 -11.95 12.31
CA LEU A 19 -10.74 -11.79 13.67
C LEU A 19 -9.67 -11.25 14.62
N LEU A 20 -8.42 -11.68 14.46
CA LEU A 20 -7.31 -11.30 15.35
C LEU A 20 -6.74 -9.90 15.04
N PHE A 21 -6.57 -9.60 13.75
CA PHE A 21 -5.97 -8.35 13.28
C PHE A 21 -7.01 -7.30 12.87
N GLY A 22 -8.23 -7.71 12.53
CA GLY A 22 -9.27 -6.85 11.98
C GLY A 22 -9.16 -6.63 10.46
N ALA A 23 -10.31 -6.48 9.79
CA ALA A 23 -10.39 -6.17 8.36
C ALA A 23 -9.56 -4.97 7.88
N PRO A 24 -9.42 -3.84 8.62
CA PRO A 24 -8.65 -2.69 8.12
C PRO A 24 -7.13 -2.83 8.27
N LYS A 25 -6.62 -3.71 9.14
CA LYS A 25 -5.17 -3.83 9.40
C LYS A 25 -4.45 -4.73 8.40
N LEU A 26 -5.12 -5.77 7.90
CA LEU A 26 -4.56 -6.65 6.86
C LEU A 26 -4.14 -5.94 5.56
N PRO A 27 -4.98 -5.10 4.94
CA PRO A 27 -4.59 -4.40 3.71
C PRO A 27 -3.48 -3.37 3.95
N GLY A 28 -3.38 -2.81 5.16
CA GLY A 28 -2.27 -1.93 5.55
C GLY A 28 -0.94 -2.66 5.61
N LEU A 29 -0.89 -3.79 6.32
CA LEU A 29 0.31 -4.63 6.44
C LEU A 29 0.72 -5.23 5.08
N ALA A 30 -0.24 -5.68 4.28
CA ALA A 30 0.02 -6.18 2.94
C ALA A 30 0.59 -5.10 2.01
N ARG A 31 0.09 -3.85 2.09
CA ARG A 31 0.65 -2.73 1.32
C ARG A 31 2.08 -2.40 1.74
N SER A 32 2.37 -2.30 3.04
CA SER A 32 3.73 -2.00 3.50
C SER A 32 4.72 -3.10 3.15
N LEU A 33 4.35 -4.38 3.34
CA LEU A 33 5.17 -5.53 2.96
C LEU A 33 5.35 -5.61 1.43
N GLY A 34 4.29 -5.34 0.66
CA GLY A 34 4.33 -5.33 -0.80
C GLY A 34 5.24 -4.24 -1.36
N GLN A 35 5.25 -3.05 -0.74
CA GLN A 35 6.19 -1.97 -1.12
C GLN A 35 7.64 -2.38 -0.86
N SER A 36 7.96 -2.95 0.31
CA SER A 36 9.31 -3.45 0.62
C SER A 36 9.73 -4.58 -0.33
N MET A 37 8.83 -5.53 -0.62
CA MET A 37 9.11 -6.62 -1.57
C MET A 37 9.28 -6.13 -3.01
N LYS A 38 8.55 -5.08 -3.42
CA LYS A 38 8.70 -4.48 -4.77
C LYS A 38 10.09 -3.88 -4.94
N ILE A 39 10.57 -3.14 -3.95
CA ILE A 39 11.91 -2.54 -3.98
C ILE A 39 12.97 -3.63 -4.05
N PHE A 40 12.90 -4.62 -3.15
CA PHE A 40 13.81 -5.77 -3.13
C PHE A 40 13.80 -6.55 -4.46
N LYS A 41 12.61 -6.77 -5.03
CA LYS A 41 12.47 -7.45 -6.33
C LYS A 41 13.06 -6.63 -7.48
N ASN A 42 12.91 -5.32 -7.44
CA ASN A 42 13.45 -4.42 -8.46
C ASN A 42 14.98 -4.40 -8.41
N GLU A 43 15.58 -4.26 -7.23
CA GLU A 43 17.04 -4.30 -7.07
C GLU A 43 17.63 -5.63 -7.57
N ILE A 44 17.04 -6.77 -7.17
CA ILE A 44 17.50 -8.09 -7.62
C ILE A 44 17.35 -8.28 -9.13
N LYS A 45 16.29 -7.74 -9.73
CA LYS A 45 16.07 -7.83 -11.19
C LYS A 45 17.09 -7.00 -11.96
N SER A 46 17.43 -5.81 -11.44
CA SER A 46 18.43 -4.92 -12.04
C SER A 46 19.82 -5.54 -12.11
N ASP A 47 20.17 -6.44 -11.19
CA ASP A 47 21.46 -7.13 -11.21
C ASP A 47 21.50 -8.37 -12.13
N THR A 48 20.36 -8.87 -12.62
CA THR A 48 20.29 -10.15 -13.35
C THR A 48 19.94 -10.03 -14.84
N VAL A 49 19.26 -8.97 -15.33
CA VAL A 49 18.89 -8.85 -16.77
C VAL A 49 18.72 -7.38 -17.21
N ASP A 50 19.32 -7.01 -18.34
CA ASP A 50 19.13 -5.77 -19.11
C ASP A 50 17.65 -5.41 -19.42
N GLU A 51 17.22 -4.21 -18.99
CA GLU A 51 16.18 -3.28 -19.53
C GLU A 51 14.65 -3.66 -19.59
N PRO A 52 13.69 -2.70 -19.75
CA PRO A 52 13.35 -1.50 -18.97
C PRO A 52 12.05 -1.68 -18.14
N ALA A 53 11.84 -0.81 -17.15
CA ALA A 53 10.59 -0.69 -16.38
C ALA A 53 9.76 0.53 -16.82
N ASP A 54 8.48 0.35 -17.20
CA ASP A 54 7.24 1.10 -16.86
C ASP A 54 6.12 0.79 -17.90
N PRO A 55 4.79 0.99 -17.67
CA PRO A 55 4.18 1.95 -16.74
C PRO A 55 3.02 1.49 -15.85
N ALA A 56 2.75 2.35 -14.85
CA ALA A 56 1.50 2.51 -14.11
C ALA A 56 1.13 1.45 -13.05
N ALA A 57 1.37 1.82 -11.79
CA ALA A 57 0.33 1.71 -10.75
C ALA A 57 0.73 2.58 -9.56
N ALA A 58 0.40 3.86 -9.62
CA ALA A 58 0.11 4.63 -8.43
C ALA A 58 -1.28 4.18 -7.93
N PRO A 59 -1.42 3.64 -6.71
CA PRO A 59 -2.71 3.61 -6.05
C PRO A 59 -2.79 4.86 -5.17
N ALA A 60 -3.57 5.82 -5.66
CA ALA A 60 -4.35 6.78 -4.91
C ALA A 60 -3.70 7.29 -3.61
N ARG A 61 -3.09 8.47 -3.70
CA ARG A 61 -3.15 9.44 -2.61
C ARG A 61 -4.65 9.61 -2.29
N PRO A 62 -5.15 9.30 -1.08
CA PRO A 62 -6.42 9.85 -0.67
C PRO A 62 -6.16 11.35 -0.50
N GLU A 63 -6.37 12.10 -1.58
CA GLU A 63 -6.69 13.51 -1.46
C GLU A 63 -8.04 13.59 -0.73
N SER A 64 -7.98 13.55 0.60
CA SER A 64 -9.03 14.13 1.42
C SER A 64 -8.57 15.54 1.76
N VAL A 65 -8.72 16.43 0.78
CA VAL A 65 -9.03 17.83 1.05
C VAL A 65 -10.49 17.85 1.50
N ASP A 66 -10.72 17.85 2.80
CA ASP A 66 -11.72 18.73 3.42
C ASP A 66 -11.53 18.79 4.93
N GLY A 67 -11.59 20.00 5.49
CA GLY A 67 -11.43 20.24 6.92
C GLY A 67 -10.59 21.48 7.24
N THR A 68 -11.14 22.67 6.94
CA THR A 68 -11.02 23.90 7.76
C THR A 68 -9.59 24.25 8.19
N THR A 69 -8.89 25.19 7.55
CA THR A 69 -9.02 26.63 7.83
C THR A 69 -8.35 27.45 6.71
N ARG A 70 -9.15 28.20 5.95
CA ARG A 70 -8.72 29.31 5.08
C ARG A 70 -8.65 30.59 5.95
N PRO A 71 -7.94 31.69 5.62
CA PRO A 71 -6.85 31.93 4.67
C PRO A 71 -5.57 32.51 5.33
N VAL A 72 -4.43 32.40 4.64
CA VAL A 72 -3.27 33.29 4.84
C VAL A 72 -3.70 34.72 4.49
N GLY A 73 -3.65 35.63 5.47
CA GLY A 73 -3.85 37.07 5.25
C GLY A 73 -2.66 37.65 4.47
N PRO A 74 -2.88 38.36 3.35
CA PRO A 74 -1.82 39.08 2.65
C PRO A 74 -1.52 40.38 3.42
N GLY A 75 -0.60 40.30 4.38
CA GLY A 75 -0.30 41.39 5.31
C GLY A 75 1.16 41.79 5.46
N ASP A 76 2.10 41.23 4.68
CA ASP A 76 3.54 41.52 4.86
C ASP A 76 4.20 42.09 3.60
N GLN A 77 3.52 43.04 2.97
CA GLN A 77 4.04 43.83 1.85
C GLN A 77 3.95 45.32 2.20
N THR A 78 4.85 45.79 3.05
CA THR A 78 5.20 47.22 3.17
C THR A 78 6.65 47.37 3.64
N LYS A 79 7.54 47.36 2.64
CA LYS A 79 8.84 48.06 2.60
C LYS A 79 8.59 49.59 2.70
N PRO A 80 9.53 50.51 3.05
CA PRO A 80 10.99 50.41 3.23
C PRO A 80 11.53 50.58 4.65
#